data_AF-A0A6J7RTC7-F1
#
_entry.id   AF-A0A6J7RTC7-F1
#
_cell.length_a   1.000
_cell.length_b   1.000
_cell.length_c   1.000
_cell.angle_alpha   90.00
_cell.angle_beta   90.00
_cell.angle_gamma   90.00
#
_symmetry.space_group_name_H-M   'P 1'
#
loop_
_entity.id
_entity.type
_entity.pdbx_description
1 polymer ?
#
loop_
_entity_poly.entity_id
_entity_poly.type
_entity_poly.pdbx_seq_one_letter_code
_entity_poly.pdbx_strand_id
1 'polypeptide(L)'
;MIRFLIRTAVYFASALIGIIAADVILSGFHVDGAITYLVVAIIVGLLQAILSPIFRRVAERKARAFMGGVGLVTTFVSLVLTSLFMGDFSMDGVTTWILSTLVVWLFTAIAAFILPLLLVRKAVAERRA
;
A
#
# COMPACT_ATOMS: atom_id res chain seq x y z
N MET A 1 0.80 12.75 -20.22
CA MET A 1 0.67 11.29 -20.03
C MET A 1 1.81 10.70 -19.21
N ILE A 2 3.08 10.97 -19.54
CA ILE A 2 4.25 10.46 -18.79
C ILE A 2 4.16 10.71 -17.26
N ARG A 3 3.73 11.90 -16.84
CA ARG A 3 3.51 12.21 -15.41
C ARG A 3 2.50 11.30 -14.71
N PHE A 4 1.46 10.85 -15.42
CA PHE A 4 0.48 9.90 -14.90
C PHE A 4 1.11 8.53 -14.73
N LEU A 5 1.81 8.01 -15.75
CA LEU A 5 2.49 6.72 -15.66
C LEU A 5 3.48 6.67 -14.50
N ILE A 6 4.30 7.73 -14.32
CA ILE A 6 5.25 7.81 -13.20
C ILE A 6 4.52 7.78 -11.86
N ARG A 7 3.42 8.53 -11.71
CA ARG A 7 2.64 8.52 -10.46
C ARG A 7 2.02 7.16 -10.18
N THR A 8 1.48 6.50 -11.21
CA THR A 8 0.93 5.15 -11.09
C THR A 8 2.01 4.13 -10.72
N ALA A 9 3.18 4.20 -11.35
CA ALA A 9 4.31 3.34 -11.03
C ALA A 9 4.79 3.55 -9.59
N VAL A 10 4.94 4.81 -9.15
CA VAL A 10 5.31 5.13 -7.77
C VAL A 10 4.25 4.61 -6.79
N TYR A 11 2.96 4.75 -7.12
CA TYR A 11 1.87 4.28 -6.27
C TYR A 11 1.96 2.77 -6.02
N PHE A 12 2.05 1.97 -7.09
CA PHE A 12 2.18 0.51 -6.96
C PHE A 12 3.52 0.06 -6.37
N ALA A 13 4.62 0.74 -6.70
CA ALA A 13 5.92 0.47 -6.08
C ALA A 13 5.91 0.74 -4.56
N SER A 14 5.19 1.77 -4.13
CA SER A 14 5.03 2.09 -2.70
C SER A 14 4.20 1.01 -2.00
N ALA A 15 3.11 0.56 -2.62
CA ALA A 15 2.31 -0.55 -2.09
C ALA A 15 3.14 -1.83 -1.97
N LEU A 16 3.95 -2.14 -2.98
CA LEU A 16 4.86 -3.29 -2.97
C LEU A 16 5.85 -3.22 -1.81
N ILE A 17 6.45 -2.06 -1.56
CA ILE A 17 7.33 -1.85 -0.41
C ILE A 17 6.58 -2.10 0.91
N GLY A 18 5.33 -1.66 1.02
CA GLY A 18 4.49 -1.93 2.20
C GLY A 18 4.25 -3.43 2.43
N ILE A 19 3.93 -4.18 1.38
CA ILE A 19 3.71 -5.64 1.45
C ILE A 19 4.99 -6.38 1.84
N ILE A 20 6.12 -6.07 1.18
CA ILE A 20 7.42 -6.68 1.51
C ILE A 20 7.81 -6.37 2.96
N ALA A 21 7.63 -5.12 3.40
CA ALA A 21 7.94 -4.74 4.77
C ALA A 21 7.10 -5.53 5.79
N ALA A 22 5.82 -5.75 5.52
CA ALA A 22 4.95 -6.52 6.41
C ALA A 22 5.42 -7.98 6.54
N ASP A 23 5.73 -8.63 5.42
CA ASP A 23 6.20 -10.01 5.37
C ASP A 23 7.56 -10.19 6.08
N VAL A 24 8.48 -9.24 5.90
CA VAL A 24 9.79 -9.27 6.57
C VAL A 24 9.69 -9.03 8.09
N ILE A 25 8.76 -8.17 8.52
CA ILE A 25 8.66 -7.73 9.93
C ILE A 25 7.76 -8.67 10.75
N LEU A 26 6.74 -9.26 10.14
CA LEU A 26 5.67 -9.97 10.84
C LEU A 26 5.67 -11.44 10.47
N SER A 27 6.00 -12.31 11.44
CA SER A 27 6.04 -13.76 11.26
C SER A 27 4.70 -14.42 10.94
N GLY A 28 3.59 -13.70 10.98
CA GLY A 28 2.27 -14.20 10.61
C GLY A 28 1.77 -13.70 9.26
N PHE A 29 2.50 -12.81 8.59
CA PHE A 29 2.15 -12.30 7.27
C PHE A 29 3.01 -13.05 6.25
N HIS A 30 2.38 -13.82 5.37
CA HIS A 30 3.10 -14.69 4.43
C HIS A 30 2.64 -14.41 3.00
N VAL A 31 3.61 -14.26 2.10
CA VAL A 31 3.42 -14.16 0.65
C VAL A 31 4.28 -15.20 -0.04
N ASP A 32 3.65 -16.19 -0.66
CA ASP A 32 4.36 -17.30 -1.27
C ASP A 32 4.75 -17.00 -2.73
N GLY A 33 6.04 -16.73 -2.95
CA GLY A 33 6.64 -16.58 -4.28
C GLY A 33 6.86 -15.12 -4.72
N ALA A 34 7.94 -14.90 -5.47
CA ALA A 34 8.38 -13.55 -5.86
C ALA A 34 7.36 -12.78 -6.71
N ILE A 35 6.66 -13.46 -7.62
CA ILE A 35 5.61 -12.85 -8.46
C ILE A 35 4.39 -12.46 -7.61
N THR A 36 4.09 -13.24 -6.57
CA THR A 36 2.92 -13.05 -5.71
C THR A 36 2.98 -11.72 -4.97
N TYR A 37 4.15 -11.26 -4.51
CA TYR A 37 4.29 -9.90 -3.94
C TYR A 37 3.80 -8.81 -4.89
N LEU A 38 4.15 -8.91 -6.18
CA LEU A 38 3.72 -7.93 -7.17
C LEU A 38 2.20 -8.01 -7.39
N VAL A 39 1.65 -9.21 -7.51
CA VAL A 39 0.21 -9.41 -7.69
C VAL A 39 -0.59 -8.91 -6.49
N VAL A 40 -0.18 -9.27 -5.27
CA VAL A 40 -0.77 -8.78 -4.01
C VAL A 40 -0.72 -7.26 -3.96
N ALA A 41 0.44 -6.64 -4.22
CA ALA A 41 0.59 -5.19 -4.20
C ALA A 41 -0.32 -4.49 -5.24
N ILE A 42 -0.46 -5.07 -6.43
CA ILE A 42 -1.37 -4.56 -7.47
C ILE A 42 -2.82 -4.66 -7.02
N ILE A 43 -3.26 -5.82 -6.52
CA ILE A 43 -4.64 -6.03 -6.07
C ILE A 43 -4.97 -5.11 -4.90
N VAL A 44 -4.10 -5.06 -3.88
CA VAL A 44 -4.26 -4.15 -2.73
C VAL A 44 -4.33 -2.70 -3.19
N GLY A 45 -3.44 -2.29 -4.10
CA GLY A 45 -3.45 -0.94 -4.67
C GLY A 45 -4.73 -0.62 -5.45
N LEU A 46 -5.22 -1.55 -6.28
CA LEU A 46 -6.48 -1.37 -7.01
C LEU A 46 -7.68 -1.28 -6.07
N LEU A 47 -7.76 -2.16 -5.08
CA LEU A 47 -8.79 -2.11 -4.05
C LEU A 47 -8.73 -0.79 -3.28
N GLN A 48 -7.54 -0.33 -2.89
CA GLN A 48 -7.38 0.96 -2.22
C GLN A 48 -7.83 2.11 -3.12
N ALA A 49 -7.50 2.12 -4.40
CA ALA A 49 -7.90 3.18 -5.34
C ALA A 49 -9.43 3.28 -5.47
N ILE A 50 -10.14 2.15 -5.37
CA ILE A 50 -11.61 2.07 -5.42
C ILE A 50 -12.22 2.44 -4.06
N LEU A 51 -11.70 1.89 -2.96
CA LEU A 51 -12.27 2.01 -1.62
C LEU A 51 -11.98 3.38 -0.99
N SER A 52 -10.80 3.96 -1.25
CA SER A 52 -10.39 5.25 -0.68
C SER A 52 -11.42 6.36 -0.88
N PRO A 53 -11.92 6.66 -2.11
CA PRO A 53 -12.91 7.71 -2.29
C PRO A 53 -14.24 7.42 -1.58
N ILE A 54 -14.64 6.16 -1.46
CA ILE A 54 -15.87 5.74 -0.77
C ILE A 54 -15.74 6.01 0.73
N PHE A 55 -14.69 5.47 1.36
CA PHE A 55 -14.46 5.63 2.79
C PHE A 55 -14.19 7.08 3.16
N ARG A 56 -13.49 7.81 2.30
CA ARG A 56 -13.28 9.25 2.47
C ARG A 56 -14.61 10.01 2.48
N ARG A 57 -15.51 9.79 1.52
CA ARG A 57 -16.83 10.45 1.51
C ARG A 57 -17.64 10.13 2.78
N VAL A 58 -17.58 8.89 3.27
CA VAL A 58 -18.27 8.50 4.49
C VAL A 58 -17.66 9.19 5.71
N ALA A 59 -16.34 9.19 5.83
CA ALA A 59 -15.63 9.85 6.92
C ALA A 59 -15.86 11.37 6.93
N GLU A 60 -15.82 12.03 5.78
CA GLU A 60 -16.08 13.47 5.67
C GLU A 60 -17.47 13.85 6.20
N ARG A 61 -18.47 12.99 5.98
CA ARG A 61 -19.86 13.23 6.39
C ARG A 61 -20.17 12.81 7.82
N LYS A 62 -19.61 11.68 8.28
CA LYS A 62 -20.01 11.03 9.54
C LYS A 62 -18.95 11.08 10.64
N ALA A 63 -17.68 11.24 10.27
CA ALA A 63 -16.55 11.03 11.17
C ALA A 63 -15.37 11.95 10.79
N ARG A 64 -15.62 13.26 10.66
CA ARG A 64 -14.62 14.22 10.15
C ARG A 64 -13.32 14.24 10.96
N ALA A 65 -13.39 13.97 12.27
CA ALA A 65 -12.21 13.81 13.13
C ALA A 65 -11.34 12.60 12.78
N PHE A 66 -11.90 11.58 12.12
CA PHE A 66 -11.21 10.34 11.73
C PHE A 66 -10.70 10.36 10.28
N MET A 67 -10.63 11.53 9.64
CA MET A 67 -10.14 11.65 8.26
C MET A 67 -8.71 11.11 8.07
N GLY A 68 -7.85 11.24 9.09
CA GLY A 68 -6.51 10.65 9.06
C GLY A 68 -6.52 9.11 9.10
N GLY A 69 -7.53 8.51 9.73
CA GLY A 69 -7.66 7.05 9.86
C GLY A 69 -8.24 6.36 8.62
N VAL A 70 -8.74 7.11 7.63
CA VAL A 70 -9.30 6.55 6.40
C VAL A 70 -8.28 5.66 5.69
N GLY A 71 -7.02 6.09 5.62
CA GLY A 71 -5.95 5.31 5.00
C GLY A 71 -5.73 3.96 5.67
N LEU A 72 -5.82 3.90 7.01
CA LEU A 72 -5.71 2.64 7.77
C LEU A 72 -6.89 1.72 7.49
N VAL A 73 -8.12 2.23 7.53
CA VAL A 73 -9.32 1.44 7.25
C VAL A 73 -9.32 0.91 5.81
N THR A 74 -8.95 1.75 4.84
CA THR A 74 -8.81 1.32 3.44
C THR A 74 -7.73 0.25 3.32
N THR A 75 -6.58 0.42 3.96
CA THR A 75 -5.50 -0.58 3.92
C THR A 75 -5.95 -1.91 4.50
N PHE A 76 -6.57 -1.89 5.68
CA PHE A 76 -7.11 -3.08 6.32
C PHE A 76 -8.07 -3.81 5.38
N VAL A 77 -9.12 -3.14 4.91
CA VAL A 77 -10.14 -3.77 4.05
C VAL A 77 -9.52 -4.30 2.75
N SER A 78 -8.58 -3.58 2.15
CA SER A 78 -7.88 -4.07 0.96
C SER A 78 -7.06 -5.34 1.24
N LEU A 79 -6.36 -5.42 2.38
CA LEU A 79 -5.61 -6.61 2.78
C LEU A 79 -6.55 -7.79 3.01
N VAL A 80 -7.64 -7.59 3.77
CA VAL A 80 -8.65 -8.62 4.03
C VAL A 80 -9.22 -9.17 2.72
N LEU A 81 -9.67 -8.29 1.82
CA LEU A 81 -10.21 -8.72 0.54
C LEU A 81 -9.17 -9.47 -0.27
N THR A 82 -7.91 -9.00 -0.30
CA THR A 82 -6.84 -9.69 -1.04
C THR A 82 -6.58 -11.09 -0.49
N SER A 83 -6.52 -11.27 0.84
CA SER A 83 -6.31 -12.59 1.45
C SER A 83 -7.48 -13.55 1.25
N LEU A 84 -8.69 -13.04 1.01
CA LEU A 84 -9.85 -13.89 0.69
C LEU A 84 -9.82 -14.40 -0.76
N PHE A 85 -9.20 -13.67 -1.68
CA PHE A 85 -9.16 -14.02 -3.10
C PHE A 85 -7.86 -14.74 -3.51
N MET A 86 -6.80 -14.63 -2.74
CA MET A 86 -5.49 -15.22 -3.05
C MET A 86 -5.11 -16.29 -2.02
N GLY A 87 -4.97 -17.54 -2.46
CA GLY A 87 -4.51 -18.63 -1.60
C GLY A 87 -3.04 -18.51 -1.18
N ASP A 88 -2.22 -17.86 -2.02
CA ASP A 88 -0.77 -17.68 -1.83
C ASP A 88 -0.42 -16.43 -0.98
N PHE A 89 -1.42 -15.80 -0.36
CA PHE A 89 -1.27 -14.68 0.56
C PHE A 89 -2.12 -14.90 1.80
N SER A 90 -1.47 -14.98 2.97
CA SER A 90 -2.14 -15.28 4.23
C SER A 90 -1.68 -14.38 5.38
N MET A 91 -2.56 -14.23 6.38
CA MET A 91 -2.32 -13.47 7.59
C MET A 91 -2.85 -14.25 8.79
N ASP A 92 -1.96 -14.72 9.66
CA ASP A 92 -2.30 -15.58 10.78
C ASP A 92 -2.29 -14.84 12.12
N GLY A 93 -3.42 -14.90 12.83
CA GLY A 93 -3.59 -14.36 14.18
C GLY A 93 -3.95 -12.88 14.23
N VAL A 94 -4.82 -12.52 15.19
CA VAL A 94 -5.40 -11.15 15.32
C VAL A 94 -4.32 -10.05 15.38
N THR A 95 -3.21 -10.31 16.07
CA THR A 95 -2.10 -9.36 16.16
C THR A 95 -1.49 -9.06 14.79
N THR A 96 -1.32 -10.07 13.95
CA THR A 96 -0.82 -9.89 12.57
C THR A 96 -1.75 -9.03 11.76
N TRP A 97 -3.07 -9.18 11.88
CA TRP A 97 -4.04 -8.39 11.12
C TRP A 97 -3.96 -6.90 11.47
N ILE A 98 -3.77 -6.58 12.75
CA ILE A 98 -3.62 -5.21 13.23
C ILE A 98 -2.26 -4.65 12.80
N LEU A 99 -1.18 -5.38 13.07
CA LEU A 99 0.18 -4.93 12.77
C LEU A 99 0.44 -4.83 11.26
N SER A 100 -0.08 -5.76 10.45
CA SER A 100 0.08 -5.72 8.99
C SER A 100 -0.57 -4.47 8.42
N THR A 101 -1.75 -4.10 8.90
CA THR A 101 -2.40 -2.84 8.52
C THR A 101 -1.51 -1.64 8.81
N LEU A 102 -0.96 -1.56 10.02
CA LEU A 102 -0.10 -0.46 10.44
C LEU A 102 1.21 -0.42 9.63
N VAL A 103 1.87 -1.56 9.47
CA VAL A 103 3.15 -1.69 8.76
C VAL A 103 2.95 -1.38 7.27
N VAL A 104 2.01 -2.04 6.60
CA VAL A 104 1.73 -1.81 5.17
C VAL A 104 1.38 -0.35 4.93
N TRP A 105 0.50 0.24 5.74
CA TRP A 105 0.11 1.65 5.61
C TRP A 105 1.31 2.59 5.79
N LEU A 106 2.09 2.38 6.85
CA LEU A 106 3.21 3.26 7.20
C LEU A 106 4.32 3.20 6.15
N PHE A 107 4.76 2.01 5.78
CA PHE A 107 5.83 1.85 4.78
C PHE A 107 5.39 2.27 3.39
N THR A 108 4.13 2.03 3.02
CA THR A 108 3.56 2.57 1.77
C THR A 108 3.56 4.09 1.78
N ALA A 109 3.14 4.73 2.88
CA ALA A 109 3.12 6.19 2.99
C ALA A 109 4.53 6.79 2.93
N ILE A 110 5.49 6.19 3.62
CA ILE A 110 6.90 6.59 3.58
C ILE A 110 7.46 6.46 2.16
N ALA A 111 7.24 5.31 1.50
CA ALA A 111 7.69 5.08 0.13
C ALA A 111 7.04 6.07 -0.85
N ALA A 112 5.74 6.32 -0.73
CA ALA A 112 5.02 7.25 -1.58
C ALA A 112 5.53 8.69 -1.45
N PHE A 113 6.03 9.07 -0.27
CA PHE A 113 6.66 10.35 -0.04
C PHE A 113 8.10 10.41 -0.58
N ILE A 114 8.91 9.38 -0.31
CA ILE A 114 10.35 9.37 -0.62
C ILE A 114 10.64 9.10 -2.10
N LEU A 115 9.93 8.15 -2.73
CA LEU A 115 10.22 7.72 -4.11
C LEU A 115 10.19 8.86 -5.13
N PRO A 116 9.19 9.77 -5.16
CA PRO A 116 9.20 10.90 -6.08
C PRO A 116 10.42 11.79 -5.91
N LEU A 117 10.85 12.04 -4.66
CA LEU A 117 12.00 12.88 -4.36
C LEU A 117 13.30 12.27 -4.89
N LEU A 118 13.46 10.95 -4.74
CA LEU A 118 14.61 10.22 -5.28
C LEU A 118 14.62 10.23 -6.81
N LEU A 119 13.48 10.02 -7.46
CA LEU A 119 13.37 10.03 -8.93
C LEU A 119 13.73 11.40 -9.51
N VAL A 120 13.25 12.49 -8.89
CA VAL A 120 13.58 13.86 -9.31
C VAL A 120 15.07 14.15 -9.11
N ARG A 121 15.65 13.78 -7.96
CA ARG A 121 17.08 13.97 -7.70
C ARG A 121 17.95 13.25 -8.73
N LYS A 122 17.63 11.99 -9.05
CA LYS A 122 18.34 11.21 -10.08
C LYS A 122 18.25 11.86 -11.46
N ALA A 123 17.05 12.26 -11.87
CA ALA A 123 16.83 12.90 -13.17
C ALA A 123 17.57 14.25 -13.31
N VAL A 124 17.73 15.01 -12.22
CA VAL A 124 18.51 16.26 -12.23
C VAL A 124 20.01 15.98 -12.30
N ALA A 125 20.51 14.97 -11.58
CA ALA A 125 21.91 14.59 -11.62
C ALA A 125 22.34 14.12 -13.03
N GLU A 126 21.53 13.29 -13.68
CA GLU A 126 21.77 12.83 -15.06
C GLU A 126 21.81 13.97 -16.09
N ARG A 127 21.07 15.06 -15.88
CA ARG A 127 21.09 16.24 -16.77
C ARG A 127 22.27 17.18 -16.54
N ARG A 128 22.95 17.06 -15.39
CA ARG A 128 24.11 17.88 -15.02
C ARG A 128 25.45 17.21 -15.38
N ALA A 129 25.44 15.89 -15.57
CA ALA A 129 26.55 15.11 -16.12
C ALA A 129 26.61 15.27 -17.64
#